data_AF-A0A952ZYS9-F1
#
_entry.id   AF-A0A952ZYS9-F1
#
_cell.length_a   1.000
_cell.length_b   1.000
_cell.length_c   1.000
_cell.angle_alpha   90.00
_cell.angle_beta   90.00
_cell.angle_gamma   90.00
#
_symmetry.space_group_name_H-M   'P 1'
#
loop_
_entity.id
_entity.type
_entity.pdbx_description
1 polymer ?
#
loop_
_entity_poly.entity_id
_entity_poly.type
_entity_poly.pdbx_seq_one_letter_code
_entity_poly.pdbx_strand_id
1 'polypeptide(L)'
;MESRTQSKGKQKPWTLDEISAGLKSFFDEHGRYPTATEVDLYQFLPSARSIERRFGGLIKVREMLNLNSQSDFRNGKHRSDRAYLINKRGHNTENEVYQYLLSKFGKEFVHREFFFTDDKRTRADFFVYDQTGGFCVDVFYPSDRRNVTGCLNGKLNKYTSNYMRQYPVIFLQMNREIPQSILDTLVANKKKSLVNGQSLMSWDAFKAFCNTRKPLSIKKSDINVA
;
A
#
# COMPACT_ATOMS: atom_id res chain seq x y z
N MET A 1 -36.73 -4.21 18.27
CA MET A 1 -36.77 -2.96 17.48
C MET A 1 -36.24 -3.29 16.11
N GLU A 2 -37.05 -3.10 15.07
CA GLU A 2 -36.68 -3.41 13.69
C GLU A 2 -35.55 -2.49 13.21
N SER A 3 -34.43 -3.10 12.79
CA SER A 3 -33.26 -2.38 12.29
C SER A 3 -33.53 -1.87 10.88
N ARG A 4 -33.59 -0.54 10.71
CA ARG A 4 -33.74 0.10 9.40
C ARG A 4 -32.62 -0.35 8.46
N THR A 5 -32.94 -0.63 7.20
CA THR A 5 -31.96 -1.01 6.18
C THR A 5 -31.60 0.14 5.25
N GLN A 6 -30.36 0.13 4.78
CA GLN A 6 -29.84 1.10 3.83
C GLN A 6 -30.46 0.89 2.43
N SER A 7 -30.88 1.98 1.77
CA SER A 7 -31.39 1.99 0.39
C SER A 7 -30.88 3.22 -0.37
N LYS A 8 -30.76 3.11 -1.70
CA LYS A 8 -30.22 4.18 -2.55
C LYS A 8 -31.30 5.20 -2.90
N GLY A 9 -31.08 6.47 -2.50
CA GLY A 9 -31.85 7.64 -2.93
C GLY A 9 -33.07 7.98 -2.06
N LYS A 10 -33.35 9.29 -1.89
CA LYS A 10 -34.53 9.89 -1.20
C LYS A 10 -34.90 9.28 0.17
N GLN A 11 -33.91 8.86 0.95
CA GLN A 11 -34.16 8.37 2.31
C GLN A 11 -34.40 9.51 3.29
N LYS A 12 -35.33 9.31 4.24
CA LYS A 12 -35.46 10.18 5.43
C LYS A 12 -34.11 10.22 6.19
N PRO A 13 -33.69 11.37 6.75
CA PRO A 13 -32.46 11.44 7.51
C PRO A 13 -32.42 10.42 8.66
N TRP A 14 -31.32 9.67 8.79
CA TRP A 14 -31.13 8.63 9.82
C TRP A 14 -31.03 9.22 11.22
N THR A 15 -31.91 8.85 12.14
CA THR A 15 -31.94 9.36 13.52
C THR A 15 -30.81 8.76 14.36
N LEU A 16 -30.53 9.40 15.50
CA LEU A 16 -29.51 8.92 16.43
C LEU A 16 -29.88 7.52 16.98
N ASP A 17 -31.17 7.27 17.22
CA ASP A 17 -31.67 5.98 17.72
C ASP A 17 -31.53 4.86 16.67
N GLU A 18 -31.81 5.14 15.40
CA GLU A 18 -31.61 4.19 14.30
C GLU A 18 -30.12 3.82 14.15
N ILE A 19 -29.23 4.81 14.28
CA ILE A 19 -27.78 4.59 14.25
C ILE A 19 -27.34 3.80 15.49
N SER A 20 -27.88 4.12 16.67
CA SER A 20 -27.61 3.38 17.90
C SER A 20 -27.99 1.90 17.78
N ALA A 21 -29.18 1.62 17.22
CA ALA A 21 -29.63 0.26 16.96
C ALA A 21 -28.71 -0.48 15.98
N GLY A 22 -28.31 0.15 14.87
CA GLY A 22 -27.37 -0.43 13.91
C GLY A 22 -25.99 -0.67 14.50
N LEU A 23 -25.47 0.26 15.32
CA LEU A 23 -24.20 0.10 16.01
C LEU A 23 -24.25 -1.02 17.05
N LYS A 24 -25.38 -1.17 17.75
CA LYS A 24 -25.61 -2.27 18.68
C LYS A 24 -25.64 -3.61 17.97
N SER A 25 -26.39 -3.74 16.87
CA SER A 25 -26.40 -4.97 16.07
C SER A 25 -25.00 -5.37 15.60
N PHE A 26 -24.20 -4.41 15.14
CA PHE A 26 -22.81 -4.68 14.75
C PHE A 26 -21.94 -5.10 15.95
N PHE A 27 -22.14 -4.49 17.11
CA PHE A 27 -21.41 -4.83 18.33
C PHE A 27 -21.77 -6.23 18.82
N ASP A 28 -23.05 -6.59 18.81
CA ASP A 28 -23.53 -7.91 19.20
C ASP A 28 -22.99 -9.00 18.26
N GLU A 29 -22.83 -8.69 16.96
CA GLU A 29 -22.30 -9.62 15.95
C GLU A 29 -20.77 -9.77 15.99
N HIS A 30 -20.04 -8.68 16.24
CA HIS A 30 -18.58 -8.64 16.07
C HIS A 30 -17.79 -8.37 17.36
N GLY A 31 -18.46 -8.15 18.49
CA GLY A 31 -17.84 -7.82 19.78
C GLY A 31 -17.10 -6.48 19.81
N ARG A 32 -17.27 -5.63 18.79
CA ARG A 32 -16.63 -4.31 18.65
C ARG A 32 -17.47 -3.39 17.78
N TYR A 33 -17.20 -2.08 17.85
CA TYR A 33 -17.87 -1.11 16.96
C TYR A 33 -17.22 -1.01 15.59
N PRO A 34 -17.99 -0.71 14.52
CA PRO A 34 -17.51 -0.72 13.15
C PRO A 34 -16.59 0.46 12.85
N THR A 35 -15.60 0.28 12.00
CA THR A 35 -14.82 1.36 11.39
C THR A 35 -15.64 2.11 10.32
N ALA A 36 -15.19 3.28 9.86
CA ALA A 36 -15.90 4.04 8.82
C ALA A 36 -16.16 3.22 7.54
N THR A 37 -15.22 2.34 7.16
CA THR A 37 -15.40 1.45 6.00
C THR A 37 -16.43 0.36 6.26
N GLU A 38 -16.47 -0.20 7.47
CA GLU A 38 -17.46 -1.21 7.84
C GLU A 38 -18.86 -0.60 7.96
N VAL A 39 -18.96 0.64 8.42
CA VAL A 39 -20.20 1.42 8.41
C VAL A 39 -20.77 1.56 7.00
N ASP A 40 -19.91 1.82 6.00
CA ASP A 40 -20.35 1.93 4.60
C ASP A 40 -20.85 0.60 4.02
N LEU A 41 -20.38 -0.53 4.56
CA LEU A 41 -20.70 -1.88 4.10
C LEU A 41 -21.84 -2.53 4.89
N TYR A 42 -22.14 -2.05 6.10
CA TYR A 42 -23.13 -2.66 6.98
C TYR A 42 -24.54 -2.22 6.62
N GLN A 43 -25.41 -3.20 6.33
CA GLN A 43 -26.76 -2.97 5.81
C GLN A 43 -27.66 -2.17 6.77
N PHE A 44 -27.39 -2.22 8.07
CA PHE A 44 -28.20 -1.55 9.10
C PHE A 44 -27.61 -0.22 9.56
N LEU A 45 -26.64 0.34 8.81
CA LEU A 45 -26.07 1.64 9.08
C LEU A 45 -26.11 2.54 7.83
N PRO A 46 -26.22 3.87 8.00
CA PRO A 46 -26.02 4.81 6.92
C PRO A 46 -24.55 4.90 6.55
N SER A 47 -24.25 5.42 5.36
CA SER A 47 -22.85 5.69 4.96
C SER A 47 -22.13 6.57 5.99
N ALA A 48 -20.83 6.36 6.16
CA ALA A 48 -19.98 7.14 7.05
C ALA A 48 -20.04 8.64 6.72
N ARG A 49 -20.17 8.98 5.43
CA ARG A 49 -20.34 10.38 4.98
C ARG A 49 -21.67 10.99 5.41
N SER A 50 -22.74 10.20 5.47
CA SER A 50 -24.03 10.65 6.01
C SER A 50 -23.95 10.91 7.52
N ILE A 51 -23.25 10.05 8.25
CA ILE A 51 -22.98 10.23 9.69
C ILE A 51 -22.14 11.48 9.92
N GLU A 52 -21.10 11.69 9.12
CA GLU A 52 -20.23 12.86 9.19
C GLU A 52 -21.01 14.17 9.00
N ARG A 53 -21.80 14.26 7.92
CA ARG A 53 -22.58 15.46 7.61
C ARG A 53 -23.60 15.84 8.69
N ARG A 54 -24.24 14.85 9.31
CA ARG A 54 -25.36 15.10 10.25
C ARG A 54 -24.92 15.17 11.71
N PHE A 55 -23.96 14.33 12.09
CA PHE A 55 -23.58 14.12 13.49
C PHE A 55 -22.12 14.46 13.78
N GLY A 56 -21.36 14.94 12.78
CA GLY A 56 -19.94 15.30 12.93
C GLY A 56 -18.98 14.11 12.98
N GLY A 57 -19.44 12.93 12.56
CA GLY A 57 -18.62 11.75 12.36
C GLY A 57 -18.86 10.65 13.40
N LEU A 58 -18.28 9.48 13.14
CA LEU A 58 -18.53 8.27 13.93
C LEU A 58 -18.03 8.39 15.37
N ILE A 59 -16.95 9.15 15.60
CA ILE A 59 -16.41 9.40 16.95
C ILE A 59 -17.45 10.19 17.76
N LYS A 60 -17.96 11.29 17.21
CA LYS A 60 -18.95 12.15 17.87
C LYS A 60 -20.27 11.42 18.14
N VAL A 61 -20.70 10.52 17.25
CA VAL A 61 -21.87 9.66 17.50
C VAL A 61 -21.65 8.72 18.69
N ARG A 62 -20.47 8.10 18.81
CA ARG A 62 -20.16 7.21 19.94
C ARG A 62 -20.12 7.97 21.26
N GLU A 63 -19.55 9.18 21.25
CA GLU A 63 -19.58 10.11 22.40
C GLU A 63 -21.02 10.48 22.79
N MET A 64 -21.86 10.86 21.81
CA MET A 64 -23.28 11.19 22.05
C MET A 64 -24.08 10.03 22.65
N LEU A 65 -23.74 8.80 22.29
CA LEU A 65 -24.41 7.59 22.76
C LEU A 65 -23.80 7.03 24.07
N ASN A 66 -22.83 7.73 24.68
CA ASN A 66 -22.07 7.26 25.84
C ASN A 66 -21.48 5.84 25.64
N LEU A 67 -21.20 5.48 24.39
CA LEU A 67 -20.59 4.21 24.04
C LEU A 67 -19.10 4.41 24.30
N ASN A 68 -18.65 4.06 25.51
CA ASN A 68 -17.25 4.08 25.96
C ASN A 68 -16.37 3.05 25.23
N SER A 69 -16.57 2.92 23.91
CA SER A 69 -15.73 2.10 23.06
C SER A 69 -14.54 2.90 22.60
N GLN A 70 -13.36 2.46 23.04
CA GLN A 70 -12.04 2.80 22.53
C GLN A 70 -12.03 4.08 21.69
N SER A 71 -11.95 5.20 22.39
CA SER A 71 -11.67 6.50 21.79
C SER A 71 -10.41 6.35 20.94
N ASP A 72 -10.64 6.51 19.64
CA ASP A 72 -9.62 6.60 18.62
C ASP A 72 -8.85 5.31 18.28
N PHE A 73 -9.17 4.68 17.14
CA PHE A 73 -8.28 3.69 16.50
C PHE A 73 -6.93 4.32 16.06
N ARG A 74 -6.73 5.63 16.26
CA ARG A 74 -5.43 6.31 16.12
C ARG A 74 -4.59 6.29 17.40
N ASN A 75 -5.09 5.80 18.53
CA ASN A 75 -4.32 5.69 19.77
C ASN A 75 -3.23 4.60 19.71
N GLY A 76 -2.11 4.88 20.38
CA GLY A 76 -0.78 4.32 20.11
C GLY A 76 -0.63 2.79 20.11
N LYS A 77 -1.53 2.04 20.76
CA LYS A 77 -1.45 0.57 20.86
C LYS A 77 -1.93 -0.15 19.59
N HIS A 78 -3.03 0.32 18.98
CA HIS A 78 -3.46 -0.18 17.66
C HIS A 78 -2.52 0.28 16.54
N ARG A 79 -1.94 1.48 16.65
CA ARG A 79 -0.87 1.93 15.74
C ARG A 79 0.40 1.13 15.89
N SER A 80 0.82 0.76 17.11
CA SER A 80 2.02 -0.06 17.32
C SER A 80 1.85 -1.46 16.76
N ASP A 81 0.70 -2.08 16.99
CA ASP A 81 0.43 -3.44 16.51
C ASP A 81 0.26 -3.47 14.99
N ARG A 82 -0.43 -2.47 14.42
CA ARG A 82 -0.53 -2.31 12.96
C ARG A 82 0.81 -1.96 12.33
N ALA A 83 1.64 -1.10 12.95
CA ALA A 83 2.98 -0.78 12.48
C ALA A 83 3.91 -1.99 12.59
N TYR A 84 3.78 -2.80 13.65
CA TYR A 84 4.53 -4.04 13.82
C TYR A 84 4.15 -5.08 12.75
N LEU A 85 2.85 -5.27 12.50
CA LEU A 85 2.35 -6.15 11.43
C LEU A 85 2.73 -5.63 10.03
N ILE A 86 2.68 -4.31 9.80
CA ILE A 86 3.14 -3.69 8.55
C ILE A 86 4.65 -3.84 8.39
N ASN A 87 5.45 -3.67 9.44
CA ASN A 87 6.91 -3.87 9.39
C ASN A 87 7.26 -5.33 9.15
N LYS A 88 6.59 -6.28 9.81
CA LYS A 88 6.79 -7.71 9.59
C LYS A 88 6.38 -8.13 8.17
N ARG A 89 5.24 -7.63 7.67
CA ARG A 89 4.81 -7.85 6.28
C ARG A 89 5.73 -7.18 5.28
N GLY A 90 6.18 -5.95 5.54
CA GLY A 90 7.13 -5.21 4.71
C GLY A 90 8.45 -5.95 4.60
N HIS A 91 8.98 -6.44 5.72
CA HIS A 91 10.21 -7.23 5.74
C HIS A 91 10.07 -8.56 5.00
N ASN A 92 8.96 -9.29 5.19
CA ASN A 92 8.70 -10.51 4.45
C ASN A 92 8.56 -10.26 2.94
N THR A 93 7.88 -9.16 2.58
CA THR A 93 7.67 -8.74 1.20
C THR A 93 8.99 -8.38 0.52
N GLU A 94 9.82 -7.57 1.16
CA GLU A 94 11.15 -7.24 0.66
C GLU A 94 12.03 -8.49 0.54
N ASN A 95 11.96 -9.41 1.50
CA ASN A 95 12.72 -10.65 1.42
C ASN A 95 12.27 -11.54 0.24
N GLU A 96 10.96 -11.63 -0.03
CA GLU A 96 10.45 -12.35 -1.20
C GLU A 96 11.02 -11.78 -2.52
N VAL A 97 10.98 -10.45 -2.66
CA VAL A 97 11.56 -9.75 -3.82
C VAL A 97 13.07 -10.00 -3.90
N TYR A 98 13.77 -9.90 -2.76
CA TYR A 98 15.21 -10.11 -2.70
C TYR A 98 15.60 -11.52 -3.15
N GLN A 99 14.97 -12.56 -2.60
CA GLN A 99 15.27 -13.95 -2.98
C GLN A 99 15.01 -14.21 -4.47
N TYR A 100 13.92 -13.65 -5.00
CA TYR A 100 13.66 -13.73 -6.44
C TYR A 100 14.76 -13.05 -7.25
N LEU A 101 15.16 -11.82 -6.90
CA LEU A 101 16.22 -11.10 -7.57
C LEU A 101 17.56 -11.85 -7.50
N LEU A 102 17.91 -12.41 -6.35
CA LEU A 102 19.10 -13.25 -6.19
C LEU A 102 19.08 -14.45 -7.13
N SER A 103 17.95 -15.17 -7.18
CA SER A 103 17.82 -16.33 -8.05
C SER A 103 17.94 -15.98 -9.54
N LYS A 104 17.54 -14.76 -9.92
CA LYS A 104 17.50 -14.31 -11.31
C LYS A 104 18.81 -13.67 -11.77
N PHE A 105 19.42 -12.85 -10.94
CA PHE A 105 20.56 -11.99 -11.31
C PHE A 105 21.86 -12.39 -10.63
N GLY A 106 21.84 -13.17 -9.55
CA GLY A 106 23.01 -13.50 -8.75
C GLY A 106 23.23 -12.50 -7.61
N LYS A 107 23.84 -12.97 -6.53
CA LYS A 107 24.02 -12.19 -5.29
C LYS A 107 24.95 -11.00 -5.46
N GLU A 108 25.95 -11.16 -6.31
CA GLU A 108 26.98 -10.19 -6.63
C GLU A 108 26.41 -8.98 -7.39
N PHE A 109 25.23 -9.13 -7.99
CA PHE A 109 24.60 -8.12 -8.83
C PHE A 109 23.33 -7.53 -8.22
N VAL A 110 22.95 -7.92 -6.99
CA VAL A 110 21.75 -7.43 -6.31
C VAL A 110 22.15 -6.77 -4.99
N HIS A 111 22.02 -5.46 -4.94
CA HIS A 111 22.36 -4.62 -3.79
C HIS A 111 21.10 -4.20 -3.06
N ARG A 112 21.12 -4.33 -1.73
CA ARG A 112 20.07 -3.78 -0.85
C ARG A 112 20.39 -2.33 -0.53
N GLU A 113 19.36 -1.51 -0.34
CA GLU A 113 19.47 -0.12 0.11
C GLU A 113 20.42 0.72 -0.77
N PHE A 114 20.10 0.89 -2.04
CA PHE A 114 20.93 1.67 -2.96
C PHE A 114 20.74 3.17 -2.76
N PHE A 115 21.81 3.85 -2.35
CA PHE A 115 21.83 5.30 -2.12
C PHE A 115 22.17 6.04 -3.42
N PHE A 116 21.37 7.06 -3.74
CA PHE A 116 21.62 7.90 -4.92
C PHE A 116 22.65 9.01 -4.65
N THR A 117 22.90 9.30 -3.38
CA THR A 117 23.79 10.34 -2.87
C THR A 117 24.43 9.87 -1.56
N ASP A 118 25.54 10.49 -1.17
CA ASP A 118 26.24 10.17 0.08
C ASP A 118 25.51 10.64 1.35
N ASP A 119 24.41 11.38 1.21
CA ASP A 119 23.62 11.92 2.33
C ASP A 119 22.81 10.86 3.09
N LYS A 120 22.79 9.61 2.60
CA LYS A 120 22.09 8.45 3.16
C LYS A 120 20.57 8.60 3.34
N ARG A 121 19.95 9.69 2.87
CA ARG A 121 18.53 9.97 3.07
C ARG A 121 17.67 9.41 1.95
N THR A 122 18.18 9.37 0.72
CA THR A 122 17.41 8.86 -0.41
C THR A 122 17.98 7.59 -0.99
N ARG A 123 17.19 6.52 -0.85
CA ARG A 123 17.58 5.18 -1.26
C ARG A 123 16.45 4.40 -1.93
N ALA A 124 16.76 3.54 -2.87
CA ALA A 124 15.87 2.47 -3.31
C ALA A 124 16.06 1.22 -2.45
N ASP A 125 15.06 0.34 -2.37
CA ASP A 125 15.17 -0.88 -1.57
C ASP A 125 16.16 -1.86 -2.19
N PHE A 126 16.17 -1.93 -3.52
CA PHE A 126 17.13 -2.71 -4.29
C PHE A 126 17.70 -1.96 -5.48
N PHE A 127 18.93 -2.29 -5.81
CA PHE A 127 19.54 -2.01 -7.10
C PHE A 127 20.04 -3.32 -7.72
N VAL A 128 19.77 -3.50 -9.00
CA VAL A 128 20.12 -4.71 -9.74
C VAL A 128 20.99 -4.33 -10.92
N TYR A 129 22.19 -4.90 -10.99
CA TYR A 129 23.06 -4.80 -12.15
C TYR A 129 22.65 -5.83 -13.21
N ASP A 130 22.55 -5.39 -14.45
CA ASP A 130 22.31 -6.24 -15.62
C ASP A 130 23.08 -5.71 -16.83
N GLN A 131 22.97 -6.41 -17.97
CA GLN A 131 23.70 -6.05 -19.19
C GLN A 131 23.30 -4.69 -19.81
N THR A 132 22.28 -4.01 -19.29
CA THR A 132 21.85 -2.70 -19.77
C THR A 132 22.23 -1.54 -18.83
N GLY A 133 23.01 -1.83 -17.79
CA GLY A 133 23.48 -0.85 -16.81
C GLY A 133 22.77 -0.92 -15.46
N GLY A 134 21.65 -1.64 -15.36
CA GLY A 134 20.93 -1.88 -14.11
C GLY A 134 19.67 -1.03 -13.90
N PHE A 135 18.97 -1.30 -12.80
CA PHE A 135 17.71 -0.66 -12.43
C PHE A 135 17.47 -0.68 -10.92
N CYS A 136 16.66 0.27 -10.44
CA CYS A 136 16.23 0.40 -9.06
C CYS A 136 14.85 -0.22 -8.85
N VAL A 137 14.64 -0.82 -7.68
CA VAL A 137 13.33 -1.32 -7.24
C VAL A 137 13.01 -0.70 -5.89
N ASP A 138 11.84 -0.07 -5.78
CA ASP A 138 11.30 0.45 -4.53
C ASP A 138 9.94 -0.21 -4.27
N VAL A 139 9.93 -1.10 -3.28
CA VAL A 139 8.87 -2.04 -2.96
C VAL A 139 7.85 -1.38 -2.04
N PHE A 140 6.58 -1.77 -2.18
CA PHE A 140 5.54 -1.39 -1.25
C PHE A 140 4.39 -2.40 -1.26
N TYR A 141 3.65 -2.42 -0.15
CA TYR A 141 2.50 -3.30 0.02
C TYR A 141 1.26 -2.44 0.33
N PRO A 142 0.46 -2.06 -0.69
CA PRO A 142 -0.80 -1.38 -0.45
C PRO A 142 -1.85 -2.37 0.08
N SER A 143 -2.65 -1.97 1.07
CA SER A 143 -3.73 -2.84 1.59
C SER A 143 -4.86 -3.04 0.58
N ASP A 144 -5.14 -2.04 -0.24
CA ASP A 144 -6.17 -2.07 -1.27
C ASP A 144 -5.85 -1.09 -2.41
N ARG A 145 -6.71 -1.06 -3.45
CA ARG A 145 -6.58 -0.19 -4.62
C ARG A 145 -6.49 1.31 -4.25
N ARG A 146 -7.21 1.79 -3.24
CA ARG A 146 -7.20 3.20 -2.84
C ARG A 146 -5.85 3.57 -2.20
N ASN A 147 -5.25 2.64 -1.46
CA ASN A 147 -3.93 2.84 -0.85
C ASN A 147 -2.79 2.91 -1.88
N VAL A 148 -2.92 2.25 -3.04
CA VAL A 148 -1.90 2.31 -4.12
C VAL A 148 -1.57 3.75 -4.49
N THR A 149 -2.58 4.59 -4.70
CA THR A 149 -2.39 5.99 -5.09
C THR A 149 -1.60 6.79 -4.05
N GLY A 150 -1.90 6.57 -2.77
CA GLY A 150 -1.20 7.22 -1.66
C GLY A 150 0.27 6.81 -1.61
N CYS A 151 0.54 5.50 -1.65
CA CYS A 151 1.90 4.97 -1.68
C CYS A 151 2.69 5.49 -2.87
N LEU A 152 2.10 5.43 -4.08
CA LEU A 152 2.73 5.90 -5.30
C LEU A 152 3.03 7.40 -5.24
N ASN A 153 2.11 8.23 -4.75
CA ASN A 153 2.36 9.67 -4.61
C ASN A 153 3.52 9.96 -3.65
N GLY A 154 3.61 9.22 -2.55
CA GLY A 154 4.75 9.32 -1.63
C GLY A 154 6.07 9.03 -2.33
N LYS A 155 6.11 7.96 -3.13
CA LYS A 155 7.29 7.62 -3.94
C LYS A 155 7.58 8.67 -5.01
N LEU A 156 6.59 9.13 -5.77
CA LEU A 156 6.80 10.18 -6.77
C LEU A 156 7.36 11.47 -6.17
N ASN A 157 6.95 11.84 -4.95
CA ASN A 157 7.52 12.99 -4.24
C ASN A 157 8.97 12.74 -3.77
N LYS A 158 9.29 11.49 -3.37
CA LYS A 158 10.66 11.07 -3.03
C LYS A 158 11.60 11.13 -4.24
N TYR A 159 11.16 10.62 -5.39
CA TYR A 159 11.96 10.53 -6.63
C TYR A 159 11.80 11.75 -7.56
N THR A 160 11.91 12.96 -7.00
CA THR A 160 11.75 14.20 -7.77
C THR A 160 13.04 14.70 -8.40
N SER A 161 14.18 14.44 -7.75
CA SER A 161 15.48 14.96 -8.18
C SER A 161 16.04 14.24 -9.41
N ASN A 162 16.71 15.00 -10.28
CA ASN A 162 17.26 14.49 -11.55
C ASN A 162 18.30 13.37 -11.34
N TYR A 163 19.12 13.45 -10.29
CA TYR A 163 20.13 12.44 -9.99
C TYR A 163 19.52 11.08 -9.62
N MET A 164 18.25 11.02 -9.21
CA MET A 164 17.56 9.74 -8.95
C MET A 164 17.01 9.09 -10.22
N ARG A 165 17.23 9.72 -11.38
CA ARG A 165 16.82 9.23 -12.70
C ARG A 165 18.00 8.70 -13.52
N GLN A 166 19.16 8.52 -12.91
CA GLN A 166 20.34 7.89 -13.53
C GLN A 166 20.03 6.46 -13.98
N TYR A 167 19.11 5.78 -13.28
CA TYR A 167 18.68 4.43 -13.58
C TYR A 167 17.16 4.36 -13.65
N PRO A 168 16.58 3.42 -14.41
CA PRO A 168 15.15 3.13 -14.34
C PRO A 168 14.73 2.81 -12.91
N VAL A 169 13.58 3.33 -12.48
CA VAL A 169 13.02 3.09 -11.15
C VAL A 169 11.68 2.36 -11.28
N ILE A 170 11.60 1.19 -10.66
CA ILE A 170 10.40 0.37 -10.62
C ILE A 170 9.76 0.52 -9.25
N PHE A 171 8.57 1.10 -9.21
CA PHE A 171 7.71 1.07 -8.03
C PHE A 171 6.96 -0.27 -8.02
N LEU A 172 7.41 -1.18 -7.17
CA LEU A 172 6.89 -2.55 -7.12
C LEU A 172 5.82 -2.68 -6.04
N GLN A 173 4.57 -2.89 -6.46
CA GLN A 173 3.48 -3.18 -5.55
C GLN A 173 3.33 -4.70 -5.37
N MET A 174 3.22 -5.17 -4.14
CA MET A 174 3.27 -6.60 -3.81
C MET A 174 1.94 -7.22 -3.37
N ASN A 175 0.86 -6.47 -3.32
CA ASN A 175 -0.47 -7.01 -3.08
C ASN A 175 -0.98 -7.76 -4.32
N ARG A 176 -1.04 -9.09 -4.25
CA ARG A 176 -1.39 -9.97 -5.39
C ARG A 176 -2.83 -9.82 -5.88
N GLU A 177 -3.71 -9.26 -5.06
CA GLU A 177 -5.10 -8.98 -5.44
C GLU A 177 -5.23 -7.77 -6.37
N ILE A 178 -4.14 -7.01 -6.57
CA ILE A 178 -4.11 -5.82 -7.42
C ILE A 178 -3.33 -6.13 -8.71
N PRO A 179 -4.00 -6.59 -9.79
CA PRO A 179 -3.34 -6.90 -11.05
C PRO A 179 -2.83 -5.66 -11.79
N GLN A 180 -1.94 -5.88 -12.76
CA GLN A 180 -1.35 -4.81 -13.57
C GLN A 180 -2.39 -3.91 -14.24
N SER A 181 -3.49 -4.46 -14.75
CA SER A 181 -4.56 -3.69 -15.42
C SER A 181 -5.17 -2.60 -14.54
N ILE A 182 -5.27 -2.85 -13.22
CA ILE A 182 -5.74 -1.83 -12.25
C ILE A 182 -4.70 -0.72 -12.11
N LEU A 183 -3.42 -1.07 -12.07
CA LEU A 183 -2.30 -0.12 -11.96
C LEU A 183 -2.21 0.76 -13.20
N ASP A 184 -2.34 0.18 -14.39
CA ASP A 184 -2.31 0.90 -15.67
C ASP A 184 -3.44 1.92 -15.74
N THR A 185 -4.66 1.51 -15.36
CA THR A 185 -5.81 2.41 -15.25
C THR A 185 -5.58 3.54 -14.24
N LEU A 186 -4.93 3.24 -13.11
CA LEU A 186 -4.63 4.24 -12.08
C LEU A 186 -3.61 5.27 -12.59
N VAL A 187 -2.55 4.81 -13.28
CA VAL A 187 -1.52 5.68 -13.86
C VAL A 187 -2.12 6.56 -14.96
N ALA A 188 -2.95 6.01 -15.85
CA ALA A 188 -3.58 6.76 -16.93
C ALA A 188 -4.46 7.92 -16.43
N ASN A 189 -5.09 7.75 -15.27
CA ASN A 189 -5.99 8.76 -14.68
C ASN A 189 -5.27 9.73 -13.71
N LYS A 190 -3.96 9.62 -13.52
CA LYS A 190 -3.22 10.41 -12.53
C LYS A 190 -2.81 11.78 -13.07
N LYS A 191 -3.06 12.83 -12.29
CA LYS A 191 -2.55 14.18 -12.58
C LYS A 191 -1.01 14.28 -12.56
N LYS A 192 -0.39 13.63 -11.58
CA LYS A 192 1.08 13.50 -11.49
C LYS A 192 1.50 12.19 -12.14
N SER A 193 1.90 12.22 -13.40
CA SER A 193 2.31 11.03 -14.14
C SER A 193 3.66 10.50 -13.69
N LEU A 194 3.91 9.23 -14.03
CA LEU A 194 5.27 8.68 -14.02
C LEU A 194 6.10 9.44 -15.05
N VAL A 195 7.34 9.79 -14.72
CA VAL A 195 8.27 10.40 -15.67
C VAL A 195 9.07 9.33 -16.40
N ASN A 196 9.82 9.72 -17.43
CA ASN A 196 10.65 8.79 -18.19
C ASN A 196 11.61 8.02 -17.26
N GLY A 197 11.74 6.71 -17.48
CA GLY A 197 12.49 5.79 -16.63
C GLY A 197 11.74 5.30 -15.39
N GLN A 198 10.56 5.82 -15.05
CA GLN A 198 9.75 5.33 -13.93
C GLN A 198 8.64 4.39 -14.40
N SER A 199 8.38 3.34 -13.62
CA SER A 199 7.30 2.40 -13.89
C SER A 199 6.62 1.96 -12.59
N LEU A 200 5.34 1.60 -12.69
CA LEU A 200 4.57 0.98 -11.61
C LEU A 200 4.21 -0.44 -12.03
N MET A 201 4.65 -1.42 -11.25
CA MET A 201 4.47 -2.83 -11.59
C MET A 201 3.81 -3.62 -10.46
N SER A 202 2.91 -4.51 -10.87
CA SER A 202 2.50 -5.67 -10.06
C SER A 202 3.60 -6.71 -10.06
N TRP A 203 3.53 -7.67 -9.13
CA TRP A 203 4.54 -8.73 -9.04
C TRP A 203 4.70 -9.54 -10.33
N ASP A 204 3.61 -9.92 -10.99
CA ASP A 204 3.71 -10.75 -12.19
C ASP A 204 4.28 -9.97 -13.38
N ALA A 205 3.90 -8.70 -13.52
CA ALA A 205 4.50 -7.80 -14.51
C ALA A 205 6.00 -7.57 -14.23
N PHE A 206 6.38 -7.47 -12.96
CA PHE A 206 7.78 -7.33 -12.56
C PHE A 206 8.59 -8.59 -12.88
N LYS A 207 8.07 -9.78 -12.61
CA LYS A 207 8.73 -11.04 -13.03
C LYS A 207 8.90 -11.09 -14.54
N ALA A 208 7.86 -10.74 -15.29
CA ALA A 208 7.90 -10.69 -16.75
C ALA A 208 8.98 -9.69 -17.23
N PHE A 209 9.04 -8.49 -16.63
CA PHE A 209 10.09 -7.53 -16.86
C PHE A 209 11.48 -8.14 -16.58
N CYS A 210 11.72 -8.71 -15.40
CA CYS A 210 13.01 -9.31 -15.08
C CYS A 210 13.40 -10.45 -16.04
N ASN A 211 12.43 -11.16 -16.63
CA ASN A 211 12.70 -12.19 -17.62
C ASN A 211 13.16 -11.65 -18.97
N THR A 212 12.84 -10.39 -19.31
CA THR A 212 13.40 -9.74 -20.51
C THR A 212 14.80 -9.20 -20.29
N ARG A 213 15.26 -9.12 -19.03
CA ARG A 213 16.59 -8.62 -18.66
C ARG A 213 17.61 -9.75 -18.68
N LYS A 214 18.82 -9.45 -19.17
CA LYS A 214 19.94 -10.39 -19.20
C LYS A 214 20.87 -10.16 -18.01
N PRO A 215 21.07 -11.16 -17.14
CA PRO A 215 22.01 -11.05 -16.03
C PRO A 215 23.46 -10.82 -16.49
N LEU A 216 24.24 -10.17 -15.63
CA LEU A 216 25.70 -10.18 -15.76
C LEU A 216 26.26 -11.53 -15.30
N SER A 217 27.47 -11.82 -15.72
CA SER A 217 28.19 -13.02 -15.28
C SER A 217 29.62 -12.64 -14.93
N ILE A 218 30.14 -13.23 -13.86
CA ILE A 218 31.56 -13.11 -13.52
C ILE A 218 32.29 -14.13 -14.39
N LYS A 219 33.13 -13.65 -15.31
CA LYS A 219 34.11 -14.54 -15.95
C LYS A 219 35.08 -14.96 -14.85
N LYS A 220 35.12 -16.25 -14.51
CA LYS A 220 36.24 -16.80 -13.75
C LYS A 220 37.47 -16.65 -14.64
N SER A 221 38.30 -15.67 -14.34
CA SER A 221 39.67 -15.63 -14.88
C SER A 221 40.38 -16.87 -14.34
N ASP A 222 40.92 -17.69 -15.24
CA ASP A 222 41.76 -18.84 -14.87
C ASP A 222 42.90 -18.34 -13.99
N ILE A 223 42.81 -18.63 -12.69
CA ILE A 223 43.93 -18.50 -11.78
C ILE A 223 44.83 -19.69 -12.12
N ASN A 224 45.63 -19.54 -13.17
CA ASN A 224 46.84 -20.33 -13.34
C ASN A 224 47.80 -19.87 -12.25
N VAL A 225 47.71 -20.52 -11.09
CA VAL A 225 48.80 -20.51 -10.12
C VAL A 225 49.93 -21.27 -10.78
N ALA A 226 50.93 -20.53 -11.26
CA ALA A 226 52.21 -21.06 -11.71
C ALA A 226 52.99 -21.70 -10.55
#